data_AF-V5H0N3-F1
#
_entry.id   AF-V5H0N3-F1
#
_cell.length_a   1.000
_cell.length_b   1.000
_cell.length_c   1.000
_cell.angle_alpha   90.00
_cell.angle_beta   90.00
_cell.angle_gamma   90.00
#
_symmetry.space_group_name_H-M   'P 1'
#
loop_
_entity.id
_entity.type
_entity.pdbx_description
1 polymer ?
#
loop_
_entity_poly.entity_id
_entity_poly.type
_entity_poly.pdbx_seq_one_letter_code
_entity_poly.pdbx_strand_id
1 'polypeptide(L)' 'KAWYDENEFYDYVFGGFSGATAHFTQLVWASTNSVGCGYAVSETKTIFVVCNYFPHGNIPGEYQNNVKKPQS' A
#
# COMPACT_ATOMS: atom_id res chain seq x y z
N LYS A 1 -2.29 -10.44 3.22
CA LYS A 1 -1.01 -10.95 2.71
C LYS A 1 -0.70 -10.36 1.33
N ALA A 2 -1.56 -10.57 0.32
CA ALA A 2 -1.38 -10.09 -1.06
C ALA A 2 -0.77 -8.69 -1.23
N TRP A 3 -1.39 -7.63 -0.68
CA TRP A 3 -0.86 -6.26 -0.82
C TRP A 3 0.49 -6.05 -0.12
N TYR A 4 0.72 -6.66 1.04
CA TYR A 4 2.00 -6.51 1.75
C TYR A 4 3.12 -7.30 1.06
N ASP A 5 2.82 -8.43 0.44
CA ASP A 5 3.81 -9.28 -0.24
C ASP A 5 4.51 -8.54 -1.41
N GLU A 6 3.92 -7.48 -1.96
CA GLU A 6 4.56 -6.63 -2.96
C GLU A 6 5.85 -5.94 -2.45
N ASN A 7 6.09 -5.93 -1.12
CA ASN A 7 7.34 -5.47 -0.52
C ASN A 7 8.58 -6.16 -1.11
N GLU A 8 8.44 -7.40 -1.58
CA GLU A 8 9.49 -8.19 -2.22
C GLU A 8 9.98 -7.57 -3.55
N PHE A 9 9.13 -6.77 -4.21
CA PHE A 9 9.46 -6.09 -5.46
C PHE A 9 9.83 -4.62 -5.27
N TYR A 10 9.77 -4.10 -4.03
CA TYR A 10 10.01 -2.69 -3.76
C TYR A 10 11.49 -2.35 -3.65
N ASP A 11 11.93 -1.37 -4.44
CA ASP A 11 13.28 -0.82 -4.34
C ASP A 11 13.36 0.18 -3.18
N TYR A 12 13.88 -0.27 -2.04
CA TYR A 12 14.06 0.57 -0.87
C TYR A 12 15.23 1.57 -0.98
N VAL A 13 16.09 1.45 -2.00
CA VAL A 13 17.23 2.36 -2.20
C VAL A 13 16.73 3.63 -2.89
N PHE A 14 16.05 3.49 -4.02
CA PHE A 14 15.55 4.63 -4.78
C PHE A 14 14.11 5.01 -4.40
N GLY A 15 13.30 4.04 -3.99
CA GLY A 15 11.87 4.21 -3.78
C GLY A 15 11.12 4.55 -5.08
N GLY A 16 9.85 4.94 -4.93
CA GLY A 16 9.04 5.45 -6.03
C GLY A 16 7.83 4.58 -6.37
N PHE A 17 7.06 5.05 -7.35
CA PHE A 17 5.86 4.38 -7.81
C PHE A 17 6.18 3.24 -8.78
N SER A 18 5.54 2.09 -8.57
CA SER A 18 5.40 1.04 -9.56
C SER A 18 4.03 0.38 -9.41
N GLY A 19 3.42 -0.03 -10.51
CA GLY A 19 2.17 -0.80 -10.47
C GLY A 19 2.31 -2.12 -9.69
N ALA A 20 3.52 -2.66 -9.57
CA ALA A 20 3.78 -3.90 -8.83
C ALA A 20 3.91 -3.70 -7.31
N THR A 21 4.00 -2.45 -6.83
CA THR A 21 4.28 -2.12 -5.42
C THR A 21 3.35 -1.06 -4.84
N ALA A 22 2.38 -0.58 -5.63
CA ALA A 22 1.51 0.53 -5.27
C ALA A 22 0.62 0.21 -4.06
N HIS A 23 0.17 -1.05 -3.90
CA HIS A 23 -0.66 -1.42 -2.75
C HIS A 23 0.19 -1.52 -1.49
N PHE A 24 1.37 -2.14 -1.56
CA PHE A 24 2.30 -2.19 -0.44
C PHE A 24 2.69 -0.80 0.04
N THR A 25 3.12 0.07 -0.88
CA THR A 25 3.61 1.41 -0.54
C THR A 25 2.54 2.27 0.13
N GLN A 26 1.27 2.16 -0.28
CA GLN A 26 0.15 2.80 0.43
C GLN A 26 -0.08 2.16 1.81
N LEU A 27 -0.02 0.83 1.92
CA LEU A 27 -0.29 0.10 3.15
C LEU A 27 0.68 0.47 4.28
N VAL A 28 1.95 0.75 3.96
CA VAL A 28 3.00 1.09 4.94
C VAL A 28 3.38 2.56 4.97
N TRP A 29 2.61 3.42 4.31
CA TRP A 29 2.94 4.84 4.16
C TRP A 29 2.94 5.56 5.52
N ALA A 30 4.12 5.94 6.03
CA ALA A 30 4.30 6.42 7.41
C ALA A 30 3.43 7.62 7.80
N SER A 31 3.13 8.53 6.87
CA SER A 31 2.29 9.71 7.15
C SER A 31 0.78 9.41 7.14
N THR A 32 0.37 8.24 6.62
CA THR A 32 -1.03 7.79 6.69
C THR A 32 -1.35 7.40 8.12
N ASN A 33 -2.40 7.98 8.70
CA ASN A 33 -2.77 7.72 10.11
C ASN A 33 -4.17 7.15 10.29
N SER A 34 -4.97 7.12 9.22
CA SER A 34 -6.34 6.64 9.24
C SER A 34 -6.57 5.70 8.07
N VAL A 35 -7.22 4.56 8.33
CA VAL A 35 -7.64 3.61 7.31
C VAL A 35 -9.09 3.19 7.55
N GLY A 36 -9.87 3.15 6.48
CA GLY A 36 -11.22 2.60 6.48
C GLY A 36 -11.34 1.55 5.39
N CYS A 37 -11.78 0.34 5.75
CA CYS A 37 -11.94 -0.76 4.80
C CYS A 37 -13.38 -1.26 4.77
N GLY A 38 -13.80 -1.70 3.58
CA GLY A 38 -15.09 -2.34 3.36
C GLY A 38 -14.94 -3.50 2.39
N TYR A 39 -15.94 -4.37 2.36
CA TYR A 39 -15.99 -5.45 1.39
C TYR A 39 -17.41 -5.67 0.87
N ALA A 40 -17.50 -6.22 -0.34
CA ALA A 40 -18.74 -6.66 -0.95
C ALA A 40 -18.53 -8.02 -1.63
N VAL A 41 -19.60 -8.80 -1.74
CA VAL A 41 -19.57 -10.11 -2.40
C VAL A 41 -20.48 -10.05 -3.61
N SER A 42 -19.97 -10.37 -4.80
CA SER A 42 -20.77 -10.42 -6.01
C SER A 42 -21.67 -11.66 -6.06
N GLU A 43 -22.60 -11.67 -7.02
CA GLU A 43 -23.42 -12.84 -7.33
C GLU A 43 -22.57 -14.08 -7.67
N THR A 44 -21.44 -13.87 -8.36
CA THR A 44 -20.45 -14.89 -8.71
C THR A 44 -19.51 -15.29 -7.56
N LYS A 45 -19.80 -14.86 -6.32
CA LYS A 45 -19.00 -15.12 -5.11
C LYS A 45 -17.60 -14.52 -5.10
N THR A 46 -17.33 -13.53 -5.96
CA THR A 46 -16.09 -12.75 -5.90
C THR A 46 -16.18 -11.78 -4.72
N ILE A 47 -15.16 -11.78 -3.86
CA ILE A 47 -15.04 -10.84 -2.75
C ILE A 47 -14.23 -9.63 -3.22
N PHE A 48 -14.82 -8.45 -3.16
CA PHE A 48 -14.15 -7.18 -3.40
C PHE A 48 -13.84 -6.55 -2.06
N VAL A 49 -12.56 -6.25 -1.83
CA VAL A 49 -12.11 -5.54 -0.63
C VAL A 49 -11.53 -4.20 -1.07
N VAL A 50 -11.96 -3.12 -0.43
CA VAL A 50 -11.48 -1.76 -0.70
C VAL A 50 -11.05 -1.14 0.63
N CYS A 51 -9.91 -0.47 0.62
CA CYS A 51 -9.44 0.32 1.75
C CYS A 51 -9.12 1.74 1.28
N ASN A 52 -9.61 2.73 2.02
CA ASN A 52 -9.30 4.14 1.87
C ASN A 52 -8.34 4.58 2.97
N TYR A 53 -7.39 5.44 2.62
CA TYR A 53 -6.30 5.86 3.48
C TYR A 53 -6.27 7.39 3.57
N PHE A 54 -6.04 7.92 4.78
CA PHE A 54 -5.90 9.35 5.01
C PHE A 54 -4.79 9.68 6.02
N PRO A 55 -3.96 10.72 5.76
CA PRO A 55 -3.67 11.30 4.45
C PRO A 55 -3.32 10.22 3.40
N HIS A 56 -3.54 10.49 2.11
CA HIS A 56 -3.23 9.48 1.10
C HIS A 56 -1.71 9.33 0.93
N GLY A 57 -1.29 8.12 0.56
CA GLY A 57 0.10 7.81 0.27
C GLY A 57 0.43 7.94 -1.21
N ASN A 58 1.54 7.32 -1.59
CA ASN A 58 2.01 7.22 -2.98
C ASN A 58 2.22 8.58 -3.66
N ILE A 59 2.65 9.58 -2.87
CA ILE A 59 2.95 10.92 -3.36
C ILE A 59 4.34 10.90 -4.02
N PRO A 60 4.46 11.29 -5.31
CA PRO A 60 5.75 11.39 -5.98
C PRO A 60 6.73 12.27 -5.20
N GLY A 61 7.96 11.78 -5.01
CA GLY A 61 9.00 12.47 -4.24
C GLY A 61 8.99 12.22 -2.73
N GLU A 62 7.97 11.55 -2.18
CA GLU A 62 7.85 11.33 -0.72
C GLU A 62 8.11 9.89 -0.26
N TYR A 63 8.39 8.97 -1.19
CA TYR A 63 8.51 7.54 -0.92
C TYR A 63 9.60 7.20 0.10
N GLN A 64 10.80 7.77 -0.02
CA GLN A 64 11.90 7.46 0.90
C GLN A 64 11.61 7.88 2.35
N ASN A 65 10.76 8.89 2.55
CA ASN A 65 10.36 9.33 3.87
C ASN A 65 9.27 8.45 4.47
N ASN A 66 8.43 7.85 3.63
CA ASN A 66 7.22 7.15 4.06
C ASN A 66 7.30 5.62 4.00
N VAL A 67 8.17 5.04 3.19
CA VAL A 67 8.28 3.58 3.02
C VAL A 67 9.64 3.12 3.52
N LYS A 68 9.68 2.53 4.71
CA LYS A 68 10.91 2.07 5.36
C LYS A 68 11.08 0.57 5.24
N LYS A 69 12.33 0.10 5.24
CA LYS A 69 12.63 -1.33 5.34
C LYS A 69 12.03 -1.89 6.64
N PRO A 70 11.43 -3.08 6.62
CA PRO A 70 11.01 -3.77 7.83
C PRO A 70 12.18 -3.90 8.79
N GLN A 71 11.95 -3.62 10.08
CA GLN A 71 12.92 -3.94 11.11
C GLN A 71 12.85 -5.45 11.38
N SER A 72 14.01 -6.10 11.38
CA SER A 72 14.18 -7.52 11.73
C SER A 72 13.90 -7.78 13.20
#